data_AF-A0A7R7T9J8-F1
#
_entry.id   AF-A0A7R7T9J8-F1
#
_cell.length_a   1.000
_cell.length_b   1.000
_cell.length_c   1.000
_cell.angle_alpha   90.00
_cell.angle_beta   90.00
_cell.angle_gamma   90.00
#
_symmetry.space_group_name_H-M   'P 1'
#
loop_
_entity.id
_entity.type
_entity.pdbx_description
1 polymer ?
#
loop_
_entity_poly.entity_id
_entity_poly.type
_entity_poly.pdbx_seq_one_letter_code
_entity_poly.pdbx_strand_id
1 'polypeptide(L)'
;MPVYVANQAVLDGIVGFHIHRGILALGHRAPPPSADQLLAGIDGRALVVVLMGISNHDNLGGIFRNAAAFGARAVLLDADCCDPFYRKAIRVSVGNTLTLPHARLDRAEDVVALLARHGFHAVSLSPQGAIRLAEVKRPARVAALFGTEGPGLDAAVLARTLTVRIPMAPGVDSLNVATTSGIVLHQLTQAAADEA
;
A
#
# COMPACT_ATOMS: atom_id res chain seq x y z
N MET A 1 -13.49 -2.23 27.94
CA MET A 1 -13.32 -3.50 27.19
C MET A 1 -13.10 -4.60 28.21
N PRO A 2 -13.87 -5.69 28.22
CA PRO A 2 -13.65 -6.79 29.15
C PRO A 2 -12.29 -7.44 28.90
N VAL A 3 -11.61 -7.87 29.97
CA VAL A 3 -10.32 -8.58 29.92
C VAL A 3 -10.51 -9.93 30.57
N TYR A 4 -10.13 -10.98 29.85
CA TYR A 4 -10.17 -12.35 30.33
C TYR A 4 -8.75 -12.87 30.45
N VAL A 5 -8.45 -13.57 31.55
CA VAL A 5 -7.17 -14.25 31.76
C VAL A 5 -7.42 -15.74 31.60
N ALA A 6 -6.60 -16.39 30.77
CA ALA A 6 -6.65 -17.82 30.54
C ALA A 6 -5.23 -18.38 30.47
N ASN A 7 -5.09 -19.68 30.66
CA ASN A 7 -3.80 -20.34 30.50
C ASN A 7 -3.42 -20.44 29.01
N GLN A 8 -2.15 -20.75 28.74
CA GLN A 8 -1.60 -20.84 27.39
C GLN A 8 -2.35 -21.87 26.53
N ALA A 9 -2.77 -23.00 27.09
CA ALA A 9 -3.50 -24.04 26.37
C ALA A 9 -4.86 -23.56 25.82
N VAL A 10 -5.59 -22.72 26.58
CA VAL A 10 -6.83 -22.10 26.12
C VAL A 10 -6.55 -21.13 24.97
N LEU A 11 -5.52 -20.29 25.10
CA LEU A 11 -5.16 -19.33 24.06
C LEU A 11 -4.71 -20.03 22.75
N ASP A 12 -3.89 -21.08 22.88
CA ASP A 12 -3.47 -21.90 21.74
C ASP A 12 -4.68 -22.57 21.06
N GLY A 13 -5.67 -23.04 21.84
CA GLY A 13 -6.90 -23.61 21.32
C GLY A 13 -7.76 -22.63 20.52
N ILE A 14 -7.72 -21.33 20.86
CA ILE A 14 -8.44 -20.28 20.11
C ILE A 14 -7.75 -20.00 18.77
N VAL A 15 -6.42 -19.91 18.76
CA VAL A 15 -5.66 -19.48 17.56
C VAL A 15 -5.34 -20.66 16.64
N GLY A 16 -5.22 -21.87 17.19
CA GLY A 16 -4.82 -23.09 16.50
C GLY A 16 -3.33 -23.19 16.17
N PHE A 17 -2.51 -22.19 16.54
CA PHE A 17 -1.06 -22.13 16.26
C PHE A 17 -0.32 -21.26 17.29
N HIS A 18 0.93 -21.61 17.62
CA HIS A 18 1.79 -20.85 18.53
C HIS A 18 2.38 -19.58 17.90
N ILE A 19 1.54 -18.56 17.72
CA ILE A 19 1.93 -17.28 17.09
C ILE A 19 1.71 -16.06 18.00
N HIS A 20 0.92 -16.22 19.07
CA HIS A 20 0.59 -15.14 19.98
C HIS A 20 1.63 -15.02 21.11
N ARG A 21 2.02 -13.80 21.47
CA ARG A 21 2.95 -13.55 22.59
C ARG A 21 2.21 -13.43 23.93
N GLY A 22 1.24 -14.32 24.15
CA GLY A 22 0.41 -14.34 25.37
C GLY A 22 -0.76 -13.35 25.42
N ILE A 23 -1.00 -12.57 24.35
CA ILE A 23 -2.11 -11.60 24.29
C ILE A 23 -2.87 -11.80 22.98
N LEU A 24 -4.21 -11.79 23.09
CA LEU A 24 -5.15 -11.81 21.97
C LEU A 24 -6.15 -10.67 22.15
N ALA A 25 -6.61 -10.13 21.02
CA ALA A 25 -7.68 -9.15 20.99
C ALA A 25 -8.66 -9.51 19.89
N LEU A 26 -9.95 -9.33 20.17
CA LEU A 26 -11.02 -9.43 19.19
C LEU A 26 -11.55 -8.03 18.93
N GLY A 27 -11.51 -7.60 17.66
CA GLY A 27 -12.01 -6.30 17.23
C GLY A 27 -13.14 -6.46 16.24
N HIS A 28 -14.14 -5.58 16.31
CA HIS A 28 -15.15 -5.45 15.27
C HIS A 28 -14.60 -4.56 14.15
N ARG A 29 -14.68 -5.04 12.91
CA ARG A 29 -14.31 -4.25 11.72
C ARG A 29 -15.44 -3.25 11.44
N ALA A 30 -15.15 -1.96 11.52
CA ALA A 30 -16.07 -0.94 11.03
C ALA A 30 -16.23 -1.08 9.50
N PRO A 31 -17.40 -0.75 8.92
CA PRO A 31 -17.54 -0.65 7.47
C PRO A 31 -16.43 0.25 6.92
N PRO A 32 -15.63 -0.22 5.94
CA PRO A 32 -14.56 0.61 5.39
C PRO A 32 -15.17 1.81 4.65
N PRO A 33 -14.53 3.00 4.70
CA PRO A 33 -14.95 4.12 3.87
C PRO A 33 -14.79 3.76 2.39
N SER A 34 -15.59 4.39 1.54
CA SER A 34 -15.32 4.35 0.09
C SER A 34 -13.98 5.04 -0.21
N ALA A 35 -13.36 4.68 -1.33
CA ALA A 35 -12.11 5.32 -1.76
C ALA A 35 -12.31 6.83 -1.99
N ASP A 36 -13.46 7.24 -2.51
CA ASP A 36 -13.82 8.65 -2.70
C ASP A 36 -13.89 9.42 -1.37
N GLN A 37 -14.61 8.88 -0.36
CA GLN A 37 -14.67 9.47 0.98
C GLN A 37 -13.29 9.55 1.65
N LEU A 38 -12.48 8.50 1.48
CA LEU A 38 -11.15 8.45 2.05
C LEU A 38 -10.24 9.52 1.45
N LEU A 39 -10.24 9.69 0.13
CA LEU A 39 -9.43 10.70 -0.56
C LEU A 39 -9.92 12.14 -0.29
N ALA A 40 -11.24 12.34 -0.20
CA ALA A 40 -11.84 13.63 0.12
C ALA A 40 -11.42 14.16 1.51
N GLY A 41 -11.13 13.26 2.46
CA GLY A 41 -10.67 13.61 3.80
C GLY A 41 -9.17 13.91 3.91
N ILE A 42 -8.42 13.93 2.80
CA ILE A 42 -6.98 14.20 2.80
C ILE A 42 -6.71 15.64 2.35
N ASP A 43 -6.26 16.48 3.26
CA ASP A 43 -5.89 17.88 2.97
C ASP A 43 -4.40 18.05 2.63
N GLY A 44 -4.08 19.13 1.91
CA GLY A 44 -2.71 19.59 1.70
C GLY A 44 -1.82 18.65 0.86
N ARG A 45 -0.50 18.71 1.13
CA ARG A 45 0.53 17.87 0.51
C ARG A 45 0.39 16.44 1.04
N ALA A 46 0.24 15.46 0.14
CA ALA A 46 -0.09 14.09 0.51
C ALA A 46 0.57 13.05 -0.40
N LEU A 47 0.83 11.88 0.18
CA LEU A 47 1.26 10.67 -0.52
C LEU A 47 0.20 9.59 -0.27
N VAL A 48 -0.30 8.97 -1.33
CA VAL A 48 -1.19 7.81 -1.26
C VAL A 48 -0.51 6.65 -1.98
N VAL A 49 -0.71 5.44 -1.46
CA VAL A 49 -0.24 4.20 -2.09
C VAL A 49 -1.43 3.51 -2.73
N VAL A 50 -1.26 3.02 -3.95
CA VAL A 50 -2.31 2.32 -4.69
C VAL A 50 -1.78 0.95 -5.10
N LEU A 51 -2.52 -0.09 -4.72
CA LEU A 51 -2.14 -1.48 -4.88
C LEU A 51 -3.09 -2.15 -5.86
N MET A 52 -2.54 -2.71 -6.93
CA MET A 52 -3.28 -3.38 -7.99
C MET A 52 -2.88 -4.87 -8.02
N GLY A 53 -3.81 -5.77 -7.71
CA GLY A 53 -3.62 -7.22 -7.82
C GLY A 53 -2.60 -7.82 -6.84
N ILE A 54 -2.36 -7.20 -5.68
CA ILE A 54 -1.39 -7.73 -4.69
C ILE A 54 -1.98 -8.95 -3.97
N SER A 55 -1.66 -10.15 -4.46
CA SER A 55 -2.20 -11.43 -3.95
C SER A 55 -1.39 -12.03 -2.78
N ASN A 56 -0.12 -11.63 -2.63
CA ASN A 56 0.75 -12.13 -1.58
C ASN A 56 0.62 -11.28 -0.29
N HIS A 57 0.23 -11.92 0.81
CA HIS A 57 0.03 -11.26 2.11
C HIS A 57 1.30 -10.76 2.79
N ASP A 58 2.46 -11.38 2.53
CA ASP A 58 3.76 -10.90 3.02
C ASP A 58 4.13 -9.58 2.31
N ASN A 59 3.90 -9.51 0.99
CA ASN A 59 4.05 -8.27 0.23
C ASN A 59 3.09 -7.19 0.71
N LEU A 60 1.80 -7.51 0.87
CA LEU A 60 0.79 -6.56 1.33
C LEU A 60 1.19 -5.97 2.69
N GLY A 61 1.55 -6.83 3.65
CA GLY A 61 2.01 -6.38 4.96
C GLY A 61 3.27 -5.51 4.89
N GLY A 62 4.24 -5.88 4.05
CA GLY A 62 5.46 -5.11 3.83
C GLY A 62 5.20 -3.72 3.25
N ILE A 63 4.30 -3.63 2.26
CA ILE A 63 3.93 -2.35 1.65
C ILE A 63 3.20 -1.45 2.65
N PHE A 64 2.25 -1.98 3.44
CA PHE A 64 1.60 -1.21 4.50
C PHE A 64 2.60 -0.68 5.55
N ARG A 65 3.60 -1.49 5.91
CA ARG A 65 4.68 -1.04 6.79
C ARG A 65 5.49 0.10 6.19
N ASN A 66 5.88 -0.03 4.92
CA ASN A 66 6.63 1.01 4.22
C ASN A 66 5.80 2.29 4.05
N ALA A 67 4.52 2.14 3.68
CA ALA A 67 3.58 3.24 3.56
C ALA A 67 3.46 4.04 4.87
N ALA A 68 3.29 3.34 6.00
CA ALA A 68 3.29 3.99 7.31
C ALA A 68 4.64 4.65 7.65
N ALA A 69 5.76 3.96 7.40
CA ALA A 69 7.10 4.46 7.70
C ALA A 69 7.45 5.74 6.93
N PHE A 70 6.95 5.90 5.70
CA PHE A 70 7.17 7.07 4.86
C PHE A 70 6.01 8.06 4.85
N GLY A 71 5.09 7.96 5.81
CA GLY A 71 4.04 8.96 6.01
C GLY A 71 2.97 9.03 4.92
N ALA A 72 2.69 7.90 4.25
CA ALA A 72 1.54 7.81 3.37
C ALA A 72 0.25 8.10 4.17
N ARG A 73 -0.68 8.84 3.57
CA ARG A 73 -1.94 9.25 4.20
C ARG A 73 -3.04 8.20 4.03
N ALA A 74 -2.96 7.39 2.99
CA ALA A 74 -3.88 6.30 2.74
C ALA A 74 -3.27 5.22 1.83
N VAL A 75 -3.88 4.03 1.86
CA VAL A 75 -3.66 2.94 0.89
C VAL A 75 -4.97 2.62 0.18
N LEU A 76 -4.96 2.60 -1.15
CA LEU A 76 -6.07 2.06 -1.95
C LEU A 76 -5.70 0.66 -2.43
N LEU A 77 -6.62 -0.27 -2.31
CA LEU A 77 -6.49 -1.63 -2.83
C LEU A 77 -7.53 -1.83 -3.92
N ASP A 78 -7.16 -2.41 -5.05
CA ASP A 78 -8.17 -2.88 -5.99
C ASP A 78 -8.95 -4.10 -5.46
N ALA A 79 -9.93 -4.54 -6.24
CA ALA A 79 -10.77 -5.68 -5.88
C ALA A 79 -10.00 -7.01 -5.81
N ASP A 80 -8.84 -7.12 -6.47
CA ASP A 80 -8.09 -8.37 -6.63
C ASP A 80 -6.93 -8.50 -5.62
N CYS A 81 -6.64 -7.45 -4.84
CA CYS A 81 -5.72 -7.54 -3.70
C CYS A 81 -6.23 -8.51 -2.62
N CYS A 82 -5.31 -9.21 -1.95
CA CYS A 82 -5.61 -10.00 -0.76
C CYS A 82 -6.11 -9.13 0.42
N ASP A 83 -6.63 -9.76 1.48
CA ASP A 83 -7.21 -9.04 2.62
C ASP A 83 -6.09 -8.49 3.56
N PRO A 84 -6.02 -7.16 3.79
CA PRO A 84 -5.04 -6.59 4.74
C PRO A 84 -5.24 -7.06 6.18
N PHE A 85 -6.43 -7.56 6.54
CA PHE A 85 -6.71 -8.09 7.88
C PHE A 85 -6.39 -9.57 8.04
N TYR A 86 -5.84 -10.23 7.02
CA TYR A 86 -5.29 -11.54 7.23
C TYR A 86 -4.12 -11.48 8.23
N ARG A 87 -4.11 -12.40 9.21
CA ARG A 87 -3.12 -12.45 10.31
C ARG A 87 -1.66 -12.28 9.88
N LYS A 88 -1.30 -12.78 8.70
CA LYS A 88 0.06 -12.66 8.16
C LYS A 88 0.37 -11.23 7.74
N ALA A 89 -0.54 -10.56 7.03
CA ALA A 89 -0.40 -9.15 6.65
C ALA A 89 -0.36 -8.24 7.89
N ILE A 90 -1.21 -8.50 8.89
CA ILE A 90 -1.17 -7.80 10.19
C ILE A 90 0.20 -7.94 10.85
N ARG A 91 0.72 -9.17 10.94
CA ARG A 91 2.02 -9.44 11.57
C ARG A 91 3.17 -8.77 10.83
N VAL A 92 3.24 -8.92 9.50
CA VAL A 92 4.33 -8.35 8.69
C VAL A 92 4.29 -6.82 8.69
N SER A 93 3.08 -6.24 8.67
CA SER A 93 2.90 -4.80 8.78
C SER A 93 3.17 -4.23 10.17
N VAL A 94 3.40 -5.08 11.18
CA VAL A 94 3.51 -4.69 12.59
C VAL A 94 2.26 -3.91 13.04
N GLY A 95 1.09 -4.37 12.58
CA GLY A 95 -0.20 -3.75 12.90
C GLY A 95 -0.57 -2.52 12.07
N ASN A 96 0.29 -2.03 11.16
CA ASN A 96 -0.02 -0.84 10.35
C ASN A 96 -1.24 -1.03 9.42
N THR A 97 -1.57 -2.27 9.05
CA THR A 97 -2.84 -2.58 8.36
C THR A 97 -4.08 -2.22 9.16
N LEU A 98 -3.99 -2.13 10.49
CA LEU A 98 -5.09 -1.78 11.40
C LEU A 98 -5.23 -0.27 11.61
N THR A 99 -4.15 0.49 11.42
CA THR A 99 -4.10 1.93 11.77
C THR A 99 -3.99 2.84 10.56
N LEU A 100 -3.35 2.39 9.48
CA LEU A 100 -3.20 3.17 8.26
C LEU A 100 -4.54 3.17 7.50
N PRO A 101 -5.14 4.36 7.23
CA PRO A 101 -6.40 4.45 6.51
C PRO A 101 -6.31 3.77 5.16
N HIS A 102 -7.28 2.92 4.83
CA HIS A 102 -7.33 2.26 3.54
C HIS A 102 -8.75 1.99 3.09
N ALA A 103 -8.93 1.92 1.77
CA ALA A 103 -10.19 1.61 1.12
C ALA A 103 -9.96 0.60 -0.01
N ARG A 104 -11.01 -0.17 -0.31
CA ARG A 104 -11.02 -1.09 -1.45
C ARG A 104 -11.85 -0.48 -2.57
N LEU A 105 -11.29 -0.47 -3.77
CA LEU A 105 -11.96 -0.04 -4.99
C LEU A 105 -12.88 -1.15 -5.49
N ASP A 106 -14.01 -0.75 -6.05
CA ASP A 106 -14.85 -1.68 -6.81
C ASP A 106 -14.19 -2.06 -8.13
N ARG A 107 -14.51 -3.24 -8.67
CA ARG A 107 -13.91 -3.73 -9.94
C ARG A 107 -14.10 -2.78 -11.12
N ALA A 108 -15.20 -2.04 -11.13
CA ALA A 108 -15.55 -1.11 -12.20
C ALA A 108 -14.95 0.29 -12.00
N GLU A 109 -14.27 0.54 -10.87
CA GLU A 109 -13.82 1.87 -10.50
C GLU A 109 -12.52 2.24 -11.24
N ASP A 110 -12.57 3.33 -12.01
CA ASP A 110 -11.37 3.87 -12.66
C ASP A 110 -10.51 4.62 -11.66
N VAL A 111 -9.50 3.93 -11.14
CA VAL A 111 -8.57 4.47 -10.14
C VAL A 111 -7.85 5.74 -10.62
N VAL A 112 -7.51 5.85 -11.91
CA VAL A 112 -6.78 7.02 -12.42
C VAL A 112 -7.71 8.23 -12.47
N ALA A 113 -8.96 8.05 -12.89
CA ALA A 113 -9.97 9.10 -12.87
C ALA A 113 -10.32 9.53 -11.43
N LEU A 114 -10.45 8.57 -10.51
CA LEU A 114 -10.67 8.84 -9.08
C LEU A 114 -9.55 9.71 -8.51
N LEU A 115 -8.29 9.32 -8.70
CA LEU A 115 -7.14 10.07 -8.22
C LEU A 115 -7.10 11.50 -8.79
N ALA A 116 -7.33 11.64 -10.11
CA ALA A 116 -7.35 12.93 -10.77
C ALA A 116 -8.44 13.87 -10.22
N ARG A 117 -9.64 13.34 -9.93
CA ARG A 117 -10.73 14.10 -9.30
C ARG A 117 -10.35 14.67 -7.92
N HIS A 118 -9.50 13.97 -7.19
CA HIS A 118 -8.99 14.39 -5.86
C HIS A 118 -7.63 15.11 -5.93
N GLY A 119 -7.21 15.52 -7.14
CA GLY A 119 -5.99 16.29 -7.38
C GLY A 119 -4.68 15.50 -7.18
N PHE A 120 -4.73 14.17 -7.16
CA PHE A 120 -3.53 13.34 -7.06
C PHE A 120 -2.91 13.09 -8.42
N HIS A 121 -1.61 13.31 -8.52
CA HIS A 121 -0.81 12.88 -9.66
C HIS A 121 -0.41 11.42 -9.49
N ALA A 122 -0.87 10.57 -10.40
CA ALA A 122 -0.58 9.14 -10.39
C ALA A 122 0.80 8.85 -11.02
N VAL A 123 1.62 8.13 -10.25
CA VAL A 123 2.96 7.66 -10.62
C VAL A 123 2.95 6.14 -10.65
N SER A 124 3.10 5.56 -11.84
CA SER A 124 3.06 4.12 -12.05
C SER A 124 4.45 3.53 -12.15
N LEU A 125 4.69 2.46 -11.39
CA LEU A 125 6.00 1.82 -11.34
C LEU A 125 6.06 0.68 -12.36
N SER A 126 7.00 0.78 -13.29
CA SER A 126 7.23 -0.21 -14.34
C SER A 126 8.71 -0.28 -14.68
N PRO A 127 9.29 -1.47 -14.95
CA PRO A 127 10.67 -1.59 -15.42
C PRO A 127 10.93 -0.79 -16.71
N GLN A 128 9.91 -0.63 -17.56
CA GLN A 128 9.96 0.13 -18.81
C GLN A 128 9.50 1.59 -18.64
N GLY A 129 9.37 2.08 -17.41
CA GLY A 129 8.92 3.46 -17.14
C GLY A 129 9.81 4.51 -17.79
N ALA A 130 9.20 5.57 -18.32
CA ALA A 130 9.88 6.60 -19.10
C ALA A 130 10.90 7.39 -18.29
N ILE A 131 10.63 7.65 -17.01
CA ILE A 131 11.45 8.49 -16.13
C ILE A 131 12.18 7.64 -15.10
N ARG A 132 13.45 7.96 -14.79
CA ARG A 132 14.13 7.28 -13.67
C ARG A 132 13.59 7.80 -12.36
N LEU A 133 13.40 6.92 -11.37
CA LEU A 133 12.88 7.29 -10.05
C LEU A 133 13.63 8.47 -9.41
N ALA A 134 14.96 8.54 -9.57
CA ALA A 134 15.78 9.63 -9.04
C ALA A 134 15.52 10.99 -9.69
N GLU A 135 14.92 11.03 -10.89
CA GLU A 135 14.61 12.25 -11.66
C GLU A 135 13.19 12.75 -11.38
N VAL A 136 12.40 12.01 -10.60
CA VAL A 136 11.01 12.35 -10.31
C VAL A 136 10.95 13.54 -9.37
N LYS A 137 10.39 14.64 -9.86
CA LYS A 137 9.96 15.77 -9.01
C LYS A 137 8.63 15.41 -8.37
N ARG A 138 8.55 15.44 -7.04
CA ARG A 138 7.35 15.03 -6.32
C ARG A 138 6.27 16.12 -6.42
N PRO A 139 5.08 15.81 -6.97
CA PRO A 139 3.92 16.68 -6.88
C PRO A 139 3.45 16.83 -5.43
N ALA A 140 2.77 17.93 -5.11
CA ALA A 140 2.20 18.14 -3.78
C ALA A 140 1.27 16.99 -3.36
N ARG A 141 0.45 16.49 -4.28
CA ARG A 141 -0.42 15.32 -4.04
C ARG A 141 -0.02 14.24 -5.03
N VAL A 142 0.58 13.16 -4.53
CA VAL A 142 1.10 12.06 -5.35
C VAL A 142 0.48 10.73 -4.93
N ALA A 143 0.13 9.91 -5.92
CA ALA A 143 -0.31 8.55 -5.72
C ALA A 143 0.68 7.59 -6.39
N ALA A 144 1.34 6.74 -5.62
CA ALA A 144 2.28 5.74 -6.14
C ALA A 144 1.55 4.40 -6.37
N LEU A 145 1.52 3.96 -7.63
CA LEU A 145 0.81 2.77 -8.08
C LEU A 145 1.78 1.59 -8.21
N PHE A 146 1.46 0.50 -7.53
CA PHE A 146 2.22 -0.76 -7.56
C PHE A 146 1.34 -1.88 -8.10
N GLY A 147 1.81 -2.56 -9.14
CA GLY A 147 1.12 -3.68 -9.78
C GLY A 147 1.50 -5.05 -9.21
N THR A 148 0.81 -6.07 -9.69
CA THR A 148 1.09 -7.47 -9.37
C THR A 148 2.48 -7.90 -9.84
N GLU A 149 3.05 -8.91 -9.18
CA GLU A 149 4.23 -9.61 -9.68
C GLU A 149 3.91 -10.25 -11.05
N GLY A 150 4.84 -10.16 -12.00
CA GLY A 150 4.67 -10.64 -13.37
C GLY A 150 4.22 -9.53 -14.33
N PRO A 151 2.94 -9.46 -14.74
CA PRO A 151 2.48 -8.51 -15.74
C PRO A 151 2.50 -7.04 -15.27
N GLY A 152 2.63 -6.78 -13.97
CA GLY A 152 2.69 -5.42 -13.45
C GLY A 152 1.34 -4.70 -13.50
N LEU A 153 1.37 -3.42 -13.88
CA LEU A 153 0.16 -2.60 -14.06
C LEU A 153 -0.39 -2.74 -15.47
N ASP A 154 -1.73 -2.65 -15.60
CA ASP A 154 -2.40 -2.66 -16.90
C ASP A 154 -1.89 -1.54 -17.81
N ALA A 155 -1.73 -1.83 -19.11
CA ALA A 155 -1.36 -0.86 -20.13
C ALA A 155 -2.28 0.36 -20.15
N ALA A 156 -3.58 0.20 -19.88
CA ALA A 156 -4.52 1.31 -19.81
C ALA A 156 -4.21 2.29 -18.65
N VAL A 157 -3.69 1.78 -17.53
CA VAL A 157 -3.23 2.59 -16.40
C VAL A 157 -1.89 3.25 -16.75
N LEU A 158 -0.94 2.49 -17.30
CA LEU A 158 0.38 3.01 -17.70
C LEU A 158 0.28 4.15 -18.71
N ALA A 159 -0.65 4.07 -19.67
CA ALA A 159 -0.87 5.09 -20.70
C ALA A 159 -1.37 6.44 -20.15
N ARG A 160 -1.95 6.47 -18.94
CA ARG A 160 -2.59 7.66 -18.34
C ARG A 160 -1.84 8.21 -17.14
N THR A 161 -0.66 7.66 -16.83
CA THR A 161 0.08 7.97 -15.60
C THR A 161 1.55 8.28 -15.90
N LEU A 162 2.22 8.93 -14.96
CA LEU A 162 3.66 9.12 -15.06
C LEU A 162 4.37 7.79 -14.82
N THR A 163 4.97 7.20 -15.85
CA THR A 163 5.65 5.90 -15.70
C THR A 163 7.09 6.10 -15.24
N VAL A 164 7.43 5.43 -14.14
CA VAL A 164 8.71 5.57 -13.45
C VAL A 164 9.37 4.21 -13.30
N ARG A 165 10.68 4.16 -13.57
CA ARG A 165 11.52 2.96 -13.42
C ARG A 165 12.60 3.13 -12.37
N ILE A 166 12.93 2.03 -11.71
CA ILE A 166 14.16 1.90 -10.92
C ILE A 166 15.23 1.31 -11.86
N PRO A 167 16.35 1.99 -12.12
CA PRO A 167 17.44 1.40 -12.90
C PRO A 167 17.96 0.11 -12.24
N MET A 168 18.01 -0.98 -13.00
CA MET A 168 18.46 -2.30 -12.55
C MET A 168 19.76 -2.70 -13.23
N ALA A 169 20.51 -3.58 -12.58
CA ALA A 169 21.68 -4.21 -13.19
C ALA A 169 21.24 -5.09 -14.39
N PRO A 170 22.12 -5.28 -15.41
CA PRO A 170 21.82 -6.16 -16.53
C PRO A 170 21.44 -7.58 -16.07
N GLY A 171 20.38 -8.14 -16.66
CA GLY A 171 19.88 -9.49 -16.35
C GLY A 171 18.94 -9.58 -15.14
N VAL A 172 18.57 -8.45 -14.51
CA VAL A 172 17.58 -8.42 -13.43
C VAL A 172 16.36 -7.63 -13.88
N ASP A 173 15.22 -8.33 -14.04
CA ASP A 173 14.01 -7.75 -14.63
C ASP A 173 13.20 -6.91 -13.64
N SER A 174 13.17 -7.30 -12.35
CA SER A 174 12.37 -6.62 -11.33
C SER A 174 12.84 -6.91 -9.91
N LEU A 175 12.36 -6.09 -8.97
CA LEU A 175 12.47 -6.32 -7.53
C LEU A 175 11.12 -6.80 -6.99
N ASN A 176 11.17 -7.47 -5.83
CA ASN A 176 9.96 -7.73 -5.04
C ASN A 176 9.19 -6.42 -4.79
N VAL A 177 7.86 -6.45 -4.93
CA VAL A 177 7.01 -5.26 -4.88
C VAL A 177 7.06 -4.53 -3.52
N ALA A 178 7.24 -5.24 -2.40
CA ALA A 178 7.41 -4.60 -1.11
C ALA A 178 8.76 -3.86 -1.04
N THR A 179 9.84 -4.44 -1.54
CA THR A 179 11.14 -3.75 -1.66
C THR A 179 11.04 -2.53 -2.57
N THR A 180 10.42 -2.68 -3.74
CA THR A 180 10.14 -1.58 -4.68
C THR A 180 9.39 -0.44 -3.98
N SER A 181 8.35 -0.75 -3.21
CA SER A 181 7.60 0.27 -2.46
C SER A 181 8.49 1.03 -1.47
N GLY A 182 9.39 0.35 -0.76
CA GLY A 182 10.32 1.02 0.15
C GLY A 182 11.21 2.04 -0.56
N ILE A 183 11.81 1.65 -1.70
CA ILE A 183 12.69 2.53 -2.48
C ILE A 183 11.92 3.73 -3.04
N VAL A 184 10.74 3.49 -3.61
CA VAL A 184 9.91 4.53 -4.23
C VAL A 184 9.42 5.53 -3.20
N LEU A 185 8.88 5.05 -2.08
CA LEU A 185 8.33 5.91 -1.04
C LEU A 185 9.43 6.70 -0.33
N HIS A 186 10.61 6.12 -0.13
CA HIS A 186 11.79 6.84 0.33
C HIS A 186 12.14 8.00 -0.61
N GLN A 187 12.30 7.73 -1.91
CA GLN A 187 12.65 8.77 -2.89
C GLN A 187 11.60 9.89 -2.94
N LEU A 188 10.32 9.53 -3.01
CA LEU A 188 9.24 10.52 -3.03
C LEU A 188 9.25 11.36 -1.75
N THR A 189 9.64 10.81 -0.60
CA THR A 189 9.70 11.59 0.64
C THR A 189 10.90 12.54 0.67
N GLN A 190 12.06 12.12 0.15
CA GLN A 190 13.25 12.98 0.05
C GLN A 190 13.07 14.14 -0.93
N ALA A 191 12.48 13.88 -2.11
CA ALA A 191 12.25 14.91 -3.13
C ALA A 191 11.32 16.07 -2.68
N ALA A 192 10.63 15.91 -1.55
CA ALA A 192 9.85 17.00 -0.94
C ALA A 192 10.68 17.92 -0.04
N ALA A 193 11.83 17.45 0.48
CA ALA A 193 12.68 18.21 1.38
C ALA A 193 13.58 19.21 0.64
N ASP A 194 13.91 18.93 -0.62
CA ASP A 194 14.79 19.79 -1.46
C ASP A 194 14.10 21.09 -1.94
N GLU A 195 12.81 21.29 -1.63
CA GLU A 195 12.03 22.49 -1.97
C GLU A 195 11.73 23.40 -0.76
N ALA A 196 12.20 23.06 0.45
CA ALA A 196 11.99 23.81 1.69
C ALA A 196 13.28 24.51 2.15
#